data_AF-A0A928Z3X4-F1
#
_entry.id   AF-A0A928Z3X4-F1
#
_cell.length_a   1.000
_cell.length_b   1.000
_cell.length_c   1.000
_cell.angle_alpha   90.00
_cell.angle_beta   90.00
_cell.angle_gamma   90.00
#
_symmetry.space_group_name_H-M   'P 1'
#
loop_
_entity.id
_entity.type
_entity.pdbx_description
1 polymer ?
#
loop_
_entity_poly.entity_id
_entity_poly.type
_entity_poly.pdbx_seq_one_letter_code
_entity_poly.pdbx_strand_id
1 'polypeptide(L)' 'MSDATAQTPTTEELQEIIEELEKYRERLINDMTETGKKAKMTKSAVMQHLEPELNQIDERLEIARKMLADLG' A
#
# COMPACT_ATOMS: atom_id res chain seq x y z
N MET A 1 -28.07 12.48 -2.49
CA MET A 1 -26.73 11.94 -2.18
C MET A 1 -25.76 13.04 -2.59
N SER A 2 -25.60 14.04 -1.71
CA SER A 2 -24.96 15.31 -2.05
C SER A 2 -23.47 15.24 -1.79
N ASP A 3 -22.72 15.67 -2.81
CA ASP A 3 -21.36 16.21 -2.79
C ASP A 3 -20.29 15.43 -2.02
N ALA A 4 -19.54 14.62 -2.77
CA ALA A 4 -18.13 14.37 -2.47
C ALA A 4 -17.36 15.68 -2.74
N THR A 5 -17.49 16.64 -1.82
CA THR A 5 -16.59 17.80 -1.78
C THR A 5 -15.17 17.29 -1.60
N ALA A 6 -14.27 17.74 -2.47
CA ALA A 6 -12.83 17.54 -2.35
C ALA A 6 -12.31 18.23 -1.08
N GLN A 7 -12.58 17.64 0.09
CA GLN A 7 -11.93 18.01 1.33
C GLN A 7 -10.55 17.37 1.34
N THR A 8 -9.54 18.19 1.62
CA THR A 8 -8.22 17.68 1.98
C THR A 8 -8.41 16.76 3.19
N PRO A 9 -7.97 15.49 3.12
CA PRO A 9 -8.14 14.56 4.22
C PRO A 9 -7.42 15.05 5.47
N THR A 10 -7.97 14.74 6.65
CA THR A 10 -7.39 15.16 7.93
C THR A 10 -6.10 14.38 8.24
N THR A 11 -5.36 14.84 9.24
CA THR A 11 -4.19 14.15 9.78
C THR A 11 -4.54 12.71 10.19
N GLU A 12 -5.65 12.52 10.91
CA GLU A 12 -6.10 11.20 11.36
C GLU A 12 -6.48 10.30 10.18
N GLU A 13 -7.23 10.81 9.20
CA GLU A 13 -7.62 10.06 8.01
C GLU A 13 -6.39 9.60 7.21
N LEU A 14 -5.38 10.48 7.05
CA LEU A 14 -4.14 10.14 6.38
C LEU A 14 -3.31 9.09 7.15
N GLN A 15 -3.29 9.18 8.49
CA GLN A 15 -2.62 8.18 9.32
C GLN A 15 -3.28 6.81 9.19
N GLU A 16 -4.61 6.74 9.22
CA GLU A 16 -5.36 5.50 9.01
C GLU A 16 -5.11 4.91 7.61
N ILE A 17 -5.11 5.75 6.58
CA ILE A 17 -4.81 5.33 5.20
C ILE A 17 -3.39 4.76 5.09
N ILE A 18 -2.39 5.43 5.68
CA ILE A 18 -1.00 4.97 5.68
C ILE A 18 -0.90 3.62 6.39
N GLU A 19 -1.49 3.50 7.58
CA GLU A 19 -1.46 2.25 8.35
C GLU A 19 -2.09 1.09 7.59
N GLU A 20 -3.24 1.31 6.94
CA GLU A 20 -3.90 0.26 6.16
C GLU A 20 -3.14 -0.11 4.89
N LEU A 21 -2.50 0.85 4.21
CA LEU A 21 -1.63 0.58 3.07
C LEU A 21 -0.38 -0.22 3.48
N GLU A 22 0.23 0.09 4.63
CA GLU A 22 1.37 -0.66 5.16
C GLU A 22 0.98 -2.09 5.52
N LYS A 23 -0.14 -2.29 6.22
CA LYS A 23 -0.68 -3.62 6.51
C LYS A 23 -1.01 -4.39 5.24
N TYR A 24 -1.60 -3.73 4.24
CA TYR A 24 -1.92 -4.37 2.97
C TYR A 24 -0.64 -4.84 2.26
N ARG A 25 0.38 -3.99 2.21
CA ARG A 25 1.69 -4.32 1.65
C ARG A 25 2.31 -5.56 2.29
N GLU A 26 2.28 -5.63 3.62
CA GLU A 26 2.80 -6.78 4.37
C GLU A 26 2.02 -8.06 4.07
N ARG A 27 0.68 -7.99 4.13
CA ARG A 27 -0.19 -9.14 3.81
C ARG A 27 0.05 -9.66 2.40
N LEU A 28 0.16 -8.76 1.43
CA LEU A 28 0.41 -9.12 0.03
C LEU A 28 1.73 -9.89 -0.13
N ILE A 29 2.81 -9.42 0.49
CA ILE A 29 4.11 -10.11 0.46
C ILE A 29 4.01 -11.49 1.09
N ASN A 30 3.35 -11.60 2.26
CA ASN A 30 3.21 -12.85 2.97
C ASN A 30 2.39 -13.87 2.16
N ASP A 31 1.21 -13.46 1.68
CA ASP A 31 0.30 -14.32 0.92
C ASP A 31 0.93 -14.81 -0.40
N MET A 32 1.62 -13.93 -1.11
CA MET A 32 2.30 -14.28 -2.36
C MET A 32 3.55 -15.13 -2.11
N THR A 33 4.26 -14.91 -1.00
CA THR A 33 5.37 -15.77 -0.60
C THR A 33 4.89 -17.17 -0.27
N GLU A 34 3.80 -17.31 0.48
CA GLU A 34 3.22 -18.62 0.81
C GLU A 34 2.63 -19.32 -0.42
N THR A 35 1.97 -18.57 -1.31
CA THR A 35 1.48 -19.09 -2.59
C THR A 35 2.63 -19.55 -3.48
N GLY A 36 3.67 -18.74 -3.59
CA GLY A 36 4.88 -19.06 -4.36
C GLY A 36 5.60 -20.30 -3.83
N LYS A 37 5.72 -20.46 -2.51
CA LYS A 37 6.26 -21.67 -1.88
C LYS A 37 5.47 -22.92 -2.28
N LYS A 38 4.14 -22.87 -2.20
CA LYS A 38 3.26 -23.99 -2.61
C LYS A 38 3.40 -24.31 -4.09
N ALA A 39 3.59 -23.28 -4.92
CA ALA A 39 3.83 -23.40 -6.36
C ALA A 39 5.28 -23.75 -6.73
N LYS A 40 6.18 -23.93 -5.75
CA LYS A 40 7.63 -24.17 -5.93
C LYS A 40 8.33 -23.09 -6.77
N MET A 41 7.82 -21.86 -6.72
CA MET A 41 8.43 -20.71 -7.37
C MET A 41 9.67 -20.26 -6.61
N THR A 42 10.66 -19.74 -7.34
CA THR A 42 11.81 -19.10 -6.70
C THR A 42 11.39 -17.77 -6.10
N LYS A 43 12.12 -17.29 -5.07
CA LYS A 43 11.88 -15.97 -4.48
C LYS A 43 11.90 -14.85 -5.54
N SER A 44 12.84 -14.92 -6.49
CA SER A 44 12.93 -13.94 -7.58
C SER A 44 11.68 -13.93 -8.46
N ALA A 45 11.12 -15.09 -8.79
CA ALA A 45 9.90 -15.17 -9.59
C ALA A 45 8.70 -14.58 -8.83
N VAL A 46 8.54 -14.92 -7.55
CA VAL A 46 7.49 -14.33 -6.70
C VAL A 46 7.62 -12.81 -6.62
N MET A 47 8.84 -12.30 -6.43
CA MET A 47 9.08 -10.85 -6.37
C MET A 47 8.75 -10.14 -7.68
N GLN A 48 9.08 -10.71 -8.84
CA GLN A 48 8.71 -10.11 -10.14
C GLN A 48 7.19 -9.98 -10.31
N HIS A 49 6.41 -10.89 -9.73
CA HIS A 49 4.95 -10.78 -9.73
C HIS A 49 4.45 -9.72 -8.75
N LEU A 50 5.14 -9.51 -7.63
CA LEU A 50 4.79 -8.55 -6.59
C LEU A 50 5.20 -7.11 -6.93
N GLU A 51 6.34 -6.93 -7.60
CA GLU A 51 6.97 -5.62 -7.85
C GLU A 51 6.00 -4.56 -8.40
N PRO A 52 5.16 -4.82 -9.41
CA PRO A 52 4.25 -3.81 -9.94
C PRO A 52 3.26 -3.29 -8.89
N GLU A 53 2.69 -4.17 -8.07
CA GLU A 53 1.71 -3.80 -7.06
C GLU A 53 2.38 -3.16 -5.84
N LEU A 54 3.55 -3.67 -5.43
CA LEU A 54 4.35 -3.06 -4.37
C LEU A 54 4.75 -1.63 -4.74
N ASN A 55 5.17 -1.37 -5.98
CA ASN A 55 5.51 -0.04 -6.45
C ASN A 55 4.30 0.90 -6.38
N GLN A 56 3.11 0.45 -6.79
CA GLN A 56 1.89 1.26 -6.69
C GLN A 56 1.51 1.58 -5.24
N ILE A 57 1.68 0.63 -4.32
CA ILE A 57 1.44 0.85 -2.89
C ILE A 57 2.47 1.84 -2.34
N ASP A 58 3.74 1.68 -2.70
CA ASP A 58 4.85 2.54 -2.26
C ASP A 58 4.67 3.99 -2.76
N GLU A 59 4.25 4.18 -4.01
CA GLU A 59 3.89 5.50 -4.56
C GLU A 59 2.73 6.15 -3.78
N ARG A 60 1.67 5.38 -3.46
CA ARG A 60 0.53 5.89 -2.69
C ARG A 60 0.92 6.24 -1.25
N LEU A 61 1.77 5.42 -0.63
CA LEU A 61 2.33 5.69 0.70
C LEU A 61 3.15 6.97 0.70
N GLU A 62 3.99 7.18 -0.32
CA GLU A 62 4.78 8.41 -0.46
C GLU A 62 3.87 9.64 -0.58
N ILE A 63 2.84 9.58 -1.42
CA ILE A 63 1.85 10.65 -1.58
C ILE A 63 1.15 10.96 -0.25
N ALA A 64 0.63 9.94 0.44
CA ALA A 64 -0.09 10.11 1.69
C ALA A 64 0.80 10.69 2.80
N ARG A 65 2.04 10.21 2.91
CA ARG A 65 3.03 10.74 3.87
C ARG A 65 3.42 12.18 3.56
N LYS A 66 3.57 12.52 2.28
CA LYS A 66 3.83 13.90 1.87
C LYS A 66 2.66 14.82 2.26
N MET A 67 1.43 14.41 1.98
CA MET A 67 0.24 15.17 2.39
C MET A 67 0.17 15.35 3.91
N LEU A 68 0.49 14.30 4.68
CA LEU A 68 0.53 14.36 6.14
C LEU A 68 1.60 15.33 6.64
N ALA A 69 2.77 15.35 6.00
CA ALA A 69 3.86 16.28 6.33
C ALA A 69 3.49 17.74 6.00
N ASP A 70 2.74 17.97 4.92
CA ASP A 70 2.27 19.31 4.52
C ASP A 70 1.16 19.87 5.44
N LEU A 71 0.55 19.03 6.31
CA LEU A 71 -0.43 19.44 7.32
C LEU A 71 0.20 19.82 8.68
N GLY A 72 1.50 19.55 8.87
CA GLY A 72 2.27 19.87 10.09
C GLY A 72 3.15 21.11 9.94
#